data_AF-S7P2M9-F1
#
_entry.id   AF-S7P2M9-F1
#
_cell.length_a   1.000
_cell.length_b   1.000
_cell.length_c   1.000
_cell.angle_alpha   90.00
_cell.angle_beta   90.00
_cell.angle_gamma   90.00
#
_symmetry.space_group_name_H-M   'P 1'
#
loop_
_entity.id
_entity.type
_entity.pdbx_description
1 polymer ?
#
loop_
_entity_poly.entity_id
_entity_poly.type
_entity_poly.pdbx_seq_one_letter_code
_entity_poly.pdbx_strand_id
1 'polypeptide(L)'
;MEYSMKHSSEVDSNTTLQILGSPGEKASPTPGYNRTDSVSRLLSAVLRVSEVESRAIRADLTDLLSPQTGKDIVWFLKHWAKTYLLVDEKLYDQISLPFSTAFGADTEGSQWITGCLLQKVISNLSVWSSEQDLASDTVQLLVTLVERRERANLVIQCENW
;
A
#
# COMPACT_ATOMS: atom_id res chain seq x y z
N MET A 1 1.05 14.14 -9.46
CA MET A 1 -0.22 13.70 -10.08
C MET A 1 -0.35 14.07 -11.56
N GLU A 2 0.35 15.10 -12.07
CA GLU A 2 0.28 15.49 -13.49
C GLU A 2 0.54 14.37 -14.50
N TYR A 3 1.47 13.43 -14.22
CA TYR A 3 1.75 12.32 -15.13
C TYR A 3 0.53 11.41 -15.33
N SER A 4 -0.12 11.01 -14.24
CA SER A 4 -1.36 10.21 -14.26
C SER A 4 -2.51 10.93 -14.94
N MET A 5 -2.61 12.26 -14.76
CA MET A 5 -3.64 13.06 -15.43
C MET A 5 -3.44 13.11 -16.95
N LYS A 6 -2.20 13.27 -17.42
CA LYS A 6 -1.90 13.33 -18.87
C LYS A 6 -2.30 12.06 -19.62
N HIS A 7 -2.34 10.91 -18.94
CA HIS A 7 -2.63 9.61 -19.55
C HIS A 7 -3.96 9.01 -19.08
N SER A 8 -4.79 9.76 -18.35
CA SER A 8 -5.99 9.19 -17.70
C SER A 8 -7.03 8.64 -18.67
N SER A 9 -7.11 9.18 -19.90
CA SER A 9 -8.01 8.70 -20.95
C SER A 9 -7.62 7.35 -21.56
N GLU A 10 -6.37 6.94 -21.39
CA GLU A 10 -5.82 5.70 -21.94
C GLU A 10 -5.90 4.54 -20.93
N VAL A 11 -6.14 4.88 -19.67
CA VAL A 11 -6.15 3.98 -18.51
C VAL A 11 -7.53 3.41 -18.25
N ASP A 12 -7.58 2.11 -17.97
CA ASP A 12 -8.75 1.42 -17.42
C ASP A 12 -8.66 1.37 -15.89
N SER A 13 -9.65 2.00 -15.23
CA SER A 13 -9.67 2.11 -13.76
C SER A 13 -9.89 0.76 -13.09
N ASN A 14 -10.72 -0.10 -13.67
CA ASN A 14 -11.03 -1.42 -13.10
C ASN A 14 -9.79 -2.33 -13.10
N THR A 15 -9.05 -2.37 -14.20
CA THR A 15 -7.79 -3.11 -14.32
C THR A 15 -6.73 -2.54 -13.37
N THR A 16 -6.69 -1.22 -13.20
CA THR A 16 -5.78 -0.56 -12.23
C THR A 16 -6.07 -1.01 -10.81
N LEU A 17 -7.35 -1.02 -10.39
CA LEU A 17 -7.76 -1.52 -9.08
C LEU A 17 -7.50 -3.01 -8.92
N GLN A 18 -7.72 -3.81 -9.97
CA GLN A 18 -7.42 -5.24 -9.95
C GLN A 18 -5.93 -5.51 -9.73
N ILE A 19 -5.03 -4.76 -10.37
CA ILE A 19 -3.57 -4.89 -10.16
C ILE A 19 -3.17 -4.48 -8.74
N LEU A 20 -3.81 -3.44 -8.21
CA LEU A 20 -3.57 -2.95 -6.86
C LEU A 20 -4.02 -3.97 -5.81
N GLY A 21 -5.22 -4.53 -5.98
CA GLY A 21 -5.84 -5.51 -5.07
C GLY A 21 -5.28 -6.93 -5.16
N SER A 22 -4.38 -7.23 -6.11
CA SER A 22 -3.77 -8.55 -6.30
C SER A 22 -2.24 -8.56 -6.12
N PRO A 23 -1.69 -8.09 -4.99
CA PRO A 23 -0.24 -8.06 -4.75
C PRO A 23 0.37 -9.47 -4.66
N GLY A 24 -0.45 -10.50 -4.50
CA GLY A 24 -0.02 -11.90 -4.48
C GLY A 24 0.29 -12.50 -5.85
N GLU A 25 -0.11 -11.82 -6.93
CA GLU A 25 -0.01 -12.32 -8.30
C GLU A 25 0.94 -11.46 -9.14
N LYS A 26 1.52 -12.06 -10.17
CA LYS A 26 2.27 -11.30 -11.19
C LYS A 26 1.29 -10.36 -11.90
N ALA A 27 1.72 -9.13 -12.16
CA ALA A 27 0.87 -8.15 -12.83
C ALA A 27 0.77 -8.37 -14.36
N SER A 28 1.82 -8.90 -14.99
CA SER A 28 1.89 -9.05 -16.45
C SER A 28 0.82 -9.96 -17.09
N PRO A 29 0.32 -11.03 -16.45
CA PRO A 29 -0.74 -11.87 -17.02
C PRO A 29 -2.13 -11.21 -16.98
N THR A 30 -2.32 -10.12 -16.23
CA THR A 30 -3.61 -9.44 -16.13
C THR A 30 -3.97 -8.82 -17.48
N PRO A 31 -5.14 -9.16 -18.08
CA PRO A 31 -5.60 -8.53 -19.31
C PRO A 31 -5.67 -7.01 -19.14
N GLY A 32 -5.12 -6.25 -20.10
CA GLY A 32 -5.11 -4.79 -20.01
C GLY A 32 -4.03 -4.19 -19.10
N TYR A 33 -3.05 -4.98 -18.61
CA TYR A 33 -1.92 -4.50 -17.79
C TYR A 33 -1.25 -3.21 -18.31
N ASN A 34 -1.09 -3.07 -19.62
CA ASN A 34 -0.46 -1.89 -20.25
C ASN A 34 -1.35 -0.64 -20.21
N ARG A 35 -2.64 -0.78 -19.94
CA ARG A 35 -3.63 0.31 -19.83
C ARG A 35 -3.95 0.61 -18.37
N THR A 36 -2.98 0.49 -17.48
CA THR A 36 -3.16 0.82 -16.06
C THR A 36 -2.40 2.07 -15.68
N ASP A 37 -2.89 2.78 -14.66
CA ASP A 37 -2.22 3.99 -14.18
C ASP A 37 -0.80 3.64 -13.72
N SER A 38 0.19 4.34 -14.28
CA SER A 38 1.60 3.99 -14.02
C SER A 38 2.03 4.27 -12.59
N VAL A 39 1.44 5.28 -11.91
CA VAL A 39 1.73 5.57 -10.50
C VAL A 39 1.13 4.48 -9.64
N SER A 40 -0.16 4.16 -9.82
CA SER A 40 -0.82 3.06 -9.11
C SER A 40 -0.10 1.73 -9.36
N ARG A 41 0.36 1.47 -10.58
CA ARG A 41 1.13 0.26 -10.92
C ARG A 41 2.48 0.20 -10.20
N LEU A 42 3.20 1.32 -10.07
CA LEU A 42 4.44 1.39 -9.30
C LEU A 42 4.20 1.15 -7.81
N LEU A 43 3.18 1.79 -7.23
CA LEU A 43 2.78 1.56 -5.84
C LEU A 43 2.41 0.08 -5.61
N SER A 44 1.68 -0.51 -6.56
CA SER A 44 1.32 -1.93 -6.54
C SER A 44 2.52 -2.87 -6.69
N ALA A 45 3.63 -2.42 -7.28
CA ALA A 45 4.86 -3.19 -7.33
C ALA A 45 5.51 -3.29 -5.95
N VAL A 46 5.48 -2.21 -5.15
CA VAL A 46 5.99 -2.26 -3.77
C VAL A 46 5.10 -3.12 -2.88
N LEU A 47 3.77 -3.09 -3.05
CA LEU A 47 2.88 -4.03 -2.36
C LEU A 47 3.21 -5.50 -2.71
N ARG A 48 3.59 -5.79 -3.95
CA ARG A 48 4.03 -7.14 -4.35
C ARG A 48 5.30 -7.57 -3.62
N VAL A 49 6.28 -6.67 -3.46
CA VAL A 49 7.50 -6.97 -2.68
C VAL A 49 7.13 -7.22 -1.21
N SER A 50 6.26 -6.38 -0.64
CA SER A 50 5.76 -6.58 0.73
C SER A 50 5.04 -7.92 0.89
N GLU A 51 4.23 -8.33 -0.09
CA GLU A 51 3.51 -9.60 -0.07
C GLU A 51 4.46 -10.80 -0.23
N VAL A 52 5.54 -10.68 -1.00
CA VAL A 52 6.61 -11.70 -1.06
C VAL A 52 7.25 -11.88 0.32
N GLU A 53 7.59 -10.79 1.00
CA GLU A 53 8.15 -10.84 2.35
C GLU A 53 7.16 -11.47 3.33
N SER A 54 5.89 -11.04 3.33
CA SER A 54 4.85 -11.61 4.17
C SER A 54 4.59 -13.09 3.91
N ARG A 55 4.71 -13.57 2.66
CA ARG A 55 4.62 -15.00 2.33
C ARG A 55 5.79 -15.81 2.85
N ALA A 56 7.00 -15.27 2.77
CA ALA A 56 8.18 -15.92 3.34
C ALA A 56 8.08 -16.02 4.86
N ILE A 57 7.59 -14.98 5.54
CA ILE A 57 7.31 -15.00 6.99
C ILE A 57 6.28 -16.08 7.32
N ARG A 58 5.17 -16.18 6.59
CA ARG A 58 4.14 -17.22 6.79
C ARG A 58 4.64 -18.65 6.52
N ALA A 59 5.76 -18.80 5.83
CA ALA A 59 6.37 -20.09 5.50
C ALA A 59 7.57 -20.44 6.42
N ASP A 60 7.75 -19.71 7.53
CA ASP A 60 8.87 -19.86 8.46
C ASP A 60 10.26 -19.68 7.79
N LEU A 61 10.34 -18.81 6.77
CA LEU A 61 11.57 -18.47 6.05
C LEU A 61 12.13 -17.09 6.43
N THR A 62 11.79 -16.58 7.62
CA THR A 62 12.17 -15.23 8.07
C THR A 62 13.69 -15.04 8.14
N ASP A 63 14.43 -16.09 8.49
CA ASP A 63 15.89 -16.12 8.55
C ASP A 63 16.57 -15.97 7.18
N LEU A 64 15.85 -16.20 6.08
CA LEU A 64 16.32 -15.99 4.72
C LEU A 64 16.04 -14.58 4.19
N LEU A 65 15.26 -13.78 4.92
CA LEU A 65 14.92 -12.42 4.53
C LEU A 65 15.98 -11.41 4.97
N SER A 66 16.08 -10.32 4.21
CA SER A 66 16.94 -9.19 4.55
C SER A 66 16.16 -8.19 5.41
N PRO A 67 16.59 -7.90 6.65
CA PRO A 67 16.00 -6.85 7.48
C PRO A 67 16.05 -5.48 6.81
N GLN A 68 17.09 -5.21 6.02
CA GLN A 68 17.22 -3.96 5.27
C GLN A 68 16.12 -3.80 4.23
N THR A 69 15.75 -4.88 3.53
CA THR A 69 14.62 -4.87 2.61
C THR A 69 13.31 -4.57 3.35
N GLY A 70 13.12 -5.16 4.54
CA GLY A 70 11.99 -4.86 5.41
C GLY A 70 11.92 -3.37 5.79
N LYS A 71 13.06 -2.76 6.13
CA LYS A 71 13.15 -1.32 6.43
C LYS A 71 12.77 -0.46 5.23
N ASP A 72 13.26 -0.80 4.04
CA ASP A 72 12.96 -0.06 2.81
C ASP A 72 11.48 -0.13 2.45
N ILE A 73 10.85 -1.31 2.60
CA ILE A 73 9.41 -1.49 2.41
C ILE A 73 8.63 -0.65 3.42
N VAL A 74 8.92 -0.77 4.71
CA VAL A 74 8.20 -0.03 5.77
C VAL A 74 8.36 1.48 5.59
N TRP A 75 9.58 1.94 5.26
CA TRP A 75 9.85 3.33 4.94
C TRP A 75 8.98 3.80 3.77
N PHE A 76 8.91 3.04 2.69
CA PHE A 76 8.11 3.39 1.51
C PHE A 76 6.62 3.47 1.85
N LEU A 77 6.09 2.44 2.52
CA LEU A 77 4.68 2.37 2.91
C LEU A 77 4.29 3.52 3.85
N LYS A 78 5.20 3.95 4.73
CA LYS A 78 5.00 5.12 5.59
C LYS A 78 4.88 6.42 4.78
N HIS A 79 5.74 6.61 3.78
CA HIS A 79 5.67 7.79 2.89
C HIS A 79 4.41 7.78 2.03
N TRP A 80 4.02 6.59 1.55
CA TRP A 80 2.77 6.41 0.84
C TRP A 80 1.59 6.78 1.73
N ALA A 81 1.45 6.21 2.92
CA ALA A 81 0.32 6.45 3.81
C ALA A 81 0.12 7.95 4.17
N LYS A 82 1.21 8.74 4.17
CA LYS A 82 1.15 10.19 4.40
C LYS A 82 0.69 10.99 3.19
N THR A 83 0.98 10.51 1.97
CA THR A 83 0.88 11.32 0.75
C THR A 83 -0.27 10.88 -0.16
N TYR A 84 -0.48 9.57 -0.28
CA TYR A 84 -1.39 8.97 -1.28
C TYR A 84 -2.41 8.03 -0.65
N LEU A 85 -2.76 8.21 0.63
CA LEU A 85 -3.83 7.47 1.28
C LEU A 85 -4.81 8.47 1.88
N LEU A 86 -6.11 8.32 1.56
CA LEU A 86 -7.16 9.28 1.87
C LEU A 86 -6.84 10.66 1.32
N VAL A 87 -6.60 10.72 0.02
CA VAL A 87 -6.26 11.97 -0.67
C VAL A 87 -7.43 12.94 -0.53
N ASP A 88 -7.16 14.11 0.06
CA ASP A 88 -8.13 15.21 0.15
C ASP A 88 -8.15 15.96 -1.19
N GLU A 89 -9.25 15.81 -1.94
CA GLU A 89 -9.44 16.45 -3.23
C GLU A 89 -9.38 17.98 -3.14
N LYS A 90 -9.63 18.57 -1.96
CA LYS A 90 -9.56 20.04 -1.75
C LYS A 90 -8.13 20.59 -1.78
N LEU A 91 -7.13 19.73 -1.61
CA LEU A 91 -5.71 20.14 -1.62
C LEU A 91 -5.12 20.20 -3.03
N TYR A 92 -5.88 19.80 -4.05
CA TYR A 92 -5.42 19.71 -5.43
C TYR A 92 -6.45 20.33 -6.37
N ASP A 93 -5.98 21.12 -7.34
CA ASP A 93 -6.87 21.67 -8.36
C ASP A 93 -7.52 20.56 -9.19
N GLN A 94 -6.80 19.47 -9.43
CA GLN A 94 -7.25 18.31 -10.20
C GLN A 94 -6.56 17.02 -9.72
N ILE A 95 -7.30 15.91 -9.75
CA ILE A 95 -6.82 14.56 -9.44
C ILE A 95 -7.31 13.62 -10.55
N SER A 96 -6.46 12.68 -11.00
CA SER A 96 -6.87 11.70 -12.00
C SER A 96 -7.88 10.71 -11.42
N LEU A 97 -8.92 10.38 -12.19
CA LEU A 97 -9.98 9.47 -11.75
C LEU A 97 -9.45 8.12 -11.23
N PRO A 98 -8.53 7.39 -11.91
CA PRO A 98 -8.02 6.12 -11.39
C PRO A 98 -7.33 6.26 -10.02
N PHE A 99 -6.72 7.41 -9.77
CA PHE A 99 -6.01 7.70 -8.53
C PHE A 99 -6.99 8.06 -7.41
N SER A 100 -7.97 8.92 -7.67
CA SER A 100 -9.05 9.23 -6.72
C SER A 100 -9.84 7.98 -6.35
N THR A 101 -10.23 7.13 -7.31
CA THR A 101 -10.95 5.89 -7.03
C THR A 101 -10.14 4.90 -6.19
N ALA A 102 -8.82 4.82 -6.38
CA ALA A 102 -7.95 3.92 -5.64
C ALA A 102 -7.59 4.42 -4.23
N PHE A 103 -7.41 5.73 -4.07
CA PHE A 103 -6.74 6.33 -2.91
C PHE A 103 -7.49 7.49 -2.24
N GLY A 104 -8.65 7.86 -2.79
CA GLY A 104 -9.50 8.92 -2.27
C GLY A 104 -10.08 8.59 -0.90
N ALA A 105 -10.61 9.63 -0.25
CA ALA A 105 -11.44 9.44 0.94
C ALA A 105 -12.68 8.61 0.58
N ASP A 106 -13.14 7.77 1.51
CA ASP A 106 -14.35 6.95 1.39
C ASP A 106 -14.36 5.91 0.24
N THR A 107 -13.20 5.52 -0.27
CA THR A 107 -13.09 4.44 -1.26
C THR A 107 -12.76 3.10 -0.62
N GLU A 108 -13.28 2.01 -1.22
CA GLU A 108 -12.90 0.64 -0.83
C GLU A 108 -11.40 0.39 -1.00
N GLY A 109 -10.76 1.05 -1.97
CA GLY A 109 -9.32 0.97 -2.19
C GLY A 109 -8.52 1.48 -0.99
N SER A 110 -8.89 2.64 -0.45
CA SER A 110 -8.24 3.19 0.75
C SER A 110 -8.47 2.33 1.99
N GLN A 111 -9.66 1.74 2.15
CA GLN A 111 -9.96 0.79 3.23
C GLN A 111 -9.08 -0.46 3.11
N TRP A 112 -9.01 -1.05 1.92
CA TRP A 112 -8.22 -2.23 1.65
C TRP A 112 -6.72 -2.00 1.90
N ILE A 113 -6.16 -0.88 1.39
CA ILE A 113 -4.75 -0.52 1.62
C ILE A 113 -4.48 -0.35 3.12
N THR A 114 -5.38 0.32 3.85
CA THR A 114 -5.23 0.50 5.30
C THR A 114 -5.12 -0.85 6.00
N GLY A 115 -5.97 -1.81 5.64
CA GLY A 115 -5.90 -3.19 6.14
C GLY A 115 -4.59 -3.89 5.77
N CYS A 116 -4.12 -3.77 4.53
CA CYS A 116 -2.82 -4.31 4.11
C CYS A 116 -1.65 -3.73 4.90
N LEU A 117 -1.65 -2.42 5.15
CA LEU A 117 -0.61 -1.76 5.95
C LEU A 117 -0.65 -2.22 7.40
N LEU A 118 -1.84 -2.39 7.98
CA LEU A 118 -2.00 -2.89 9.34
C LEU A 118 -1.51 -4.35 9.46
N GLN A 119 -1.82 -5.20 8.49
CA GLN A 119 -1.27 -6.56 8.42
C GLN A 119 0.25 -6.57 8.33
N LYS A 120 0.82 -5.67 7.54
CA LYS A 120 2.27 -5.54 7.44
C LYS A 120 2.89 -5.18 8.80
N VAL A 121 2.25 -4.26 9.54
CA VAL A 121 2.65 -3.94 10.92
C VAL A 121 2.59 -5.17 11.82
N ILE A 122 1.47 -5.88 11.85
CA ILE A 122 1.28 -7.07 12.70
C ILE A 122 2.32 -8.14 12.37
N SER A 123 2.49 -8.46 11.08
CA SER A 123 3.45 -9.45 10.60
C SER A 123 4.87 -9.10 11.01
N ASN A 124 5.30 -7.85 10.81
CA ASN A 124 6.65 -7.43 11.17
C ASN A 124 6.88 -7.45 12.68
N LEU A 125 5.96 -6.93 13.49
CA LEU A 125 6.11 -6.91 14.95
C LEU A 125 6.10 -8.31 15.57
N SER A 126 5.54 -9.29 14.88
CA SER A 126 5.50 -10.69 15.34
C SER A 126 6.84 -11.41 15.18
N VAL A 127 7.67 -11.03 14.20
CA VAL A 127 8.89 -11.80 13.85
C VAL A 127 10.19 -11.01 13.90
N TRP A 128 10.16 -9.70 13.68
CA TRP A 128 11.36 -8.85 13.61
C TRP A 128 11.77 -8.25 14.96
N SER A 129 11.52 -8.94 16.07
CA SER A 129 11.83 -8.45 17.43
C SER A 129 13.33 -8.31 17.71
N SER A 130 14.18 -9.07 17.01
CA SER A 130 15.64 -8.96 17.08
C SER A 130 16.20 -7.75 16.31
N GLU A 131 15.44 -7.22 15.35
CA GLU A 131 15.86 -6.15 14.45
C GLU A 131 15.27 -4.82 14.94
N GLN A 132 15.92 -4.21 15.93
CA GLN A 132 15.40 -3.03 16.64
C GLN A 132 15.00 -1.87 15.72
N ASP A 133 15.81 -1.58 14.70
CA ASP A 133 15.52 -0.53 13.73
C ASP A 133 14.23 -0.82 12.96
N LEU A 134 14.08 -2.06 12.46
CA LEU A 134 12.91 -2.46 11.69
C LEU A 134 11.65 -2.49 12.54
N ALA A 135 11.75 -2.97 13.78
CA ALA A 135 10.65 -2.92 14.74
C ALA A 135 10.24 -1.46 15.02
N SER A 136 11.20 -0.56 15.26
CA SER A 136 10.95 0.87 15.47
C SER A 136 10.29 1.52 14.26
N ASP A 137 10.82 1.30 13.06
CA ASP A 137 10.23 1.81 11.82
C ASP A 137 8.81 1.29 11.59
N THR A 138 8.55 0.03 11.95
CA THR A 138 7.23 -0.61 11.86
C THR A 138 6.24 0.02 12.84
N VAL A 139 6.65 0.31 14.07
CA VAL A 139 5.81 1.07 15.01
C VAL A 139 5.54 2.49 14.48
N GLN A 140 6.52 3.15 13.86
CA GLN A 140 6.31 4.46 13.24
C GLN A 140 5.32 4.41 12.06
N LEU A 141 5.25 3.31 11.32
CA LEU A 141 4.19 3.08 10.34
C LEU A 141 2.83 2.99 11.01
N LEU A 142 2.70 2.24 12.12
CA LEU A 142 1.45 2.18 12.88
C LEU A 142 1.02 3.56 13.40
N VAL A 143 1.95 4.32 13.98
CA VAL A 143 1.70 5.71 14.41
C VAL A 143 1.21 6.55 13.24
N THR A 144 1.82 6.42 12.06
CA THR A 144 1.39 7.13 10.84
C THR A 144 -0.05 6.76 10.45
N LEU A 145 -0.46 5.50 10.61
CA LEU A 145 -1.84 5.07 10.34
C LEU A 145 -2.86 5.66 11.31
N VAL A 146 -2.46 6.03 12.53
CA VAL A 146 -3.38 6.52 13.58
C VAL A 146 -3.19 7.98 13.98
N GLU A 147 -2.18 8.68 13.45
CA GLU A 147 -1.89 10.09 13.79
C GLU A 147 -2.99 11.06 13.31
N ARG A 148 -3.71 10.72 12.23
CA ARG A 148 -4.83 11.49 11.69
C ARG A 148 -6.14 10.76 11.96
N ARG A 149 -7.14 11.49 12.45
CA ARG A 149 -8.48 10.95 12.77
C ARG A 149 -9.11 10.18 11.61
N GLU A 150 -8.99 10.70 10.39
CA GLU A 150 -9.53 10.06 9.18
C GLU A 150 -8.99 8.64 8.96
N ARG A 151 -7.67 8.45 9.08
CA ARG A 151 -7.04 7.12 8.97
C ARG A 151 -7.33 6.27 10.20
N ALA A 152 -7.25 6.86 11.40
CA ALA A 152 -7.53 6.15 12.64
C ALA A 152 -8.94 5.53 12.65
N ASN A 153 -9.95 6.25 12.13
CA ASN A 153 -11.31 5.74 12.01
C ASN A 153 -11.41 4.49 11.13
N LEU A 154 -10.59 4.38 10.07
CA LEU A 154 -10.53 3.17 9.25
C LEU A 154 -9.79 2.04 9.95
N VAL A 155 -8.67 2.36 10.61
CA VAL A 155 -7.86 1.36 11.33
C VAL A 155 -8.67 0.65 12.43
N ILE A 156 -9.48 1.38 13.20
CA ILE A 156 -10.30 0.78 14.26
C ILE A 156 -11.45 -0.10 13.74
N GLN A 157 -11.81 0.03 12.46
CA GLN A 157 -12.85 -0.78 11.81
C GLN A 157 -12.27 -2.06 11.19
N CYS A 158 -10.96 -2.26 11.22
CA CYS A 158 -10.35 -3.51 10.78
C CYS A 158 -10.62 -4.62 11.82
N GLU A 159 -11.79 -5.27 11.72
CA GLU A 159 -12.32 -6.13 12.79
C GLU A 159 -11.73 -7.55 12.88
N ASN A 160 -11.07 -8.10 11.85
CA ASN A 160 -10.56 -9.48 11.88
C ASN A 160 -9.32 -9.68 10.99
N TRP A 161 -8.13 -9.42 11.52
CA TRP A 161 -6.89 -9.43 10.74
C TRP A 161 -5.75 -10.06 11.53
#